data_AF-A0A256G852-F1
#
_entry.id   AF-A0A256G852-F1
#
_cell.length_a   1.000
_cell.length_b   1.000
_cell.length_c   1.000
_cell.angle_alpha   90.00
_cell.angle_beta   90.00
_cell.angle_gamma   90.00
#
_symmetry.space_group_name_H-M   'P 1'
#
loop_
_entity.id
_entity.type
_entity.pdbx_description
1 polymer ?
#
loop_
_entity_poly.entity_id
_entity_poly.type
_entity_poly.pdbx_seq_one_letter_code
_entity_poly.pdbx_strand_id
1 'polypeptide(L)' 'MCTKMAESDYELALEVFRACLPAVGAKAKNDRLFLEALHYFQNISWRALPERYGNWNSIWKRFDR' A
#
# COMPACT_ATOMS: atom_id res chain seq x y z
N MET A 1 -4.08 -16.10 7.52
CA MET A 1 -2.71 -16.63 7.28
C MET A 1 -2.04 -15.69 6.28
N CYS A 2 -1.30 -14.67 6.73
CA CYS A 2 -0.53 -13.79 5.83
C CYS A 2 0.64 -14.60 5.26
N THR A 3 0.54 -15.04 4.01
CA THR A 3 1.73 -15.46 3.26
C THR A 3 2.64 -14.24 3.17
N LYS A 4 3.77 -14.27 3.88
CA LYS A 4 4.80 -13.23 3.75
C LYS A 4 5.20 -13.18 2.27
N MET A 5 4.81 -12.13 1.57
CA MET A 5 5.26 -11.88 0.21
C MET A 5 6.80 -11.84 0.21
N ALA A 6 7.42 -12.57 -0.72
CA ALA A 6 8.84 -12.49 -0.95
C ALA A 6 9.18 -11.16 -1.64
N GLU A 7 10.46 -10.77 -1.62
CA GLU A 7 10.92 -9.57 -2.32
C GLU A 7 10.55 -9.58 -3.81
N SER A 8 10.64 -10.75 -4.47
CA SER A 8 10.23 -10.92 -5.87
C SER A 8 8.75 -10.62 -6.10
N ASP A 9 7.89 -10.98 -5.13
CA ASP A 9 6.45 -10.73 -5.23
C ASP A 9 6.16 -9.23 -5.11
N TYR A 10 6.92 -8.53 -4.27
CA TYR A 10 6.83 -7.07 -4.14
C TYR A 10 7.31 -6.36 -5.40
N GLU A 11 8.40 -6.80 -6.03
CA GLU A 11 8.87 -6.22 -7.29
C GLU A 11 7.82 -6.36 -8.41
N LEU A 12 7.23 -7.55 -8.55
CA LEU A 12 6.14 -7.77 -9.51
C LEU A 12 4.92 -6.89 -9.19
N ALA A 13 4.51 -6.82 -7.93
CA ALA A 13 3.39 -5.99 -7.52
C ALA A 13 3.65 -4.49 -7.77
N LEU A 14 4.88 -4.03 -7.56
CA LEU A 14 5.30 -2.66 -7.84
C LEU A 14 5.26 -2.35 -9.33
N GLU A 15 5.74 -3.27 -10.17
CA GLU A 15 5.70 -3.13 -11.63
C GLU A 15 4.26 -2.96 -12.12
N VAL A 16 3.38 -3.89 -11.74
CA VAL A 16 1.96 -3.86 -12.11
C VAL A 16 1.28 -2.60 -11.56
N PHE A 17 1.52 -2.28 -10.29
CA PHE A 17 0.93 -1.10 -9.66
C PHE A 17 1.31 0.18 -10.41
N ARG A 18 2.59 0.35 -10.74
CA ARG A 18 3.09 1.52 -11.47
C ARG A 18 2.56 1.58 -12.89
N ALA A 19 2.37 0.45 -13.56
CA ALA A 19 1.74 0.38 -14.88
C ALA A 19 0.27 0.82 -14.85
N CYS A 20 -0.43 0.58 -13.74
CA CYS A 20 -1.81 1.01 -13.55
C CYS A 20 -1.97 2.47 -13.07
N LEU A 21 -0.88 3.14 -12.67
CA LEU A 21 -0.96 4.52 -12.20
C LEU A 21 -1.34 5.47 -13.34
N PRO A 22 -2.16 6.49 -13.06
CA PRO A 22 -2.45 7.52 -14.05
C PRO A 22 -1.16 8.24 -14.48
N ALA A 23 -1.10 8.60 -15.76
CA ALA A 23 0.05 9.32 -16.32
C ALA A 23 0.22 10.73 -15.71
N VAL A 24 -0.87 11.32 -15.20
CA VAL A 24 -0.94 12.66 -14.63
C VAL A 24 -1.21 12.60 -13.13
N GLY A 25 -0.71 13.61 -12.41
CA GLY A 25 -0.88 13.75 -10.96
C GLY A 25 0.40 13.50 -10.17
N ALA A 26 0.34 13.80 -8.87
CA ALA A 26 1.47 13.60 -7.97
C ALA A 26 1.66 12.10 -7.72
N LYS A 27 2.85 11.58 -8.07
CA LYS A 27 3.25 10.21 -7.73
C LYS A 27 3.71 10.14 -6.28
N ALA A 28 3.43 9.03 -5.61
CA ALA A 28 3.90 8.80 -4.26
C ALA A 28 5.43 8.65 -4.26
N LYS A 29 6.07 9.03 -3.15
CA LYS A 29 7.52 8.89 -2.99
C LYS A 29 7.95 7.44 -2.75
N ASN A 30 7.05 6.62 -2.19
CA ASN A 30 7.34 5.24 -1.82
C ASN A 30 6.10 4.37 -2.00
N ASP A 31 5.94 3.82 -3.21
CA ASP A 31 4.85 2.89 -3.55
C ASP A 31 4.94 1.59 -2.74
N ARG A 32 6.15 1.16 -2.37
CA ARG A 32 6.38 -0.08 -1.63
C ARG A 32 5.80 0.00 -0.23
N LEU A 33 6.02 1.13 0.46
CA LEU A 33 5.44 1.37 1.79
C LEU A 33 3.91 1.29 1.76
N PHE A 34 3.29 1.72 0.65
CA PHE A 34 1.84 1.63 0.47
C PHE A 34 1.36 0.19 0.29
N LEU A 35 2.03 -0.59 -0.57
CA LEU A 35 1.69 -2.01 -0.79
C LEU A 35 1.92 -2.86 0.47
N GLU A 36 2.99 -2.60 1.22
CA GLU A 36 3.23 -3.26 2.51
C GLU A 36 2.13 -2.95 3.54
N ALA A 37 1.67 -1.69 3.60
CA ALA A 37 0.56 -1.30 4.47
C ALA A 37 -0.75 -2.01 4.08
N LEU A 38 -1.05 -2.13 2.78
CA LEU A 38 -2.21 -2.87 2.28
C LEU A 38 -2.14 -4.35 2.60
N HIS A 39 -0.97 -4.98 2.39
CA HIS A 39 -0.77 -6.39 2.74
C HIS A 39 -0.99 -6.62 4.25
N TYR A 40 -0.53 -5.70 5.09
CA TYR A 40 -0.76 -5.73 6.53
C TYR A 40 -2.25 -5.57 6.90
N PHE A 41 -2.97 -4.68 6.21
CA PHE A 41 -4.40 -4.41 6.45
C PHE A 41 -5.31 -5.61 6.14
N GLN A 42 -4.90 -6.56 5.29
CA GLN A 42 -5.75 -7.69 4.88
C GLN A 42 -6.33 -8.51 6.03
N ASN A 43 -5.77 -8.42 7.25
CA ASN A 43 -6.28 -9.13 8.43
C ASN A 43 -6.65 -8.23 9.62
N ILE A 44 -6.55 -6.89 9.52
CA ILE A 44 -6.78 -5.98 10.65
C ILE A 44 -7.36 -4.62 10.22
N SER A 45 -8.00 -3.90 11.15
CA SER A 45 -8.40 -2.51 10.94
C SER A 45 -7.18 -1.59 10.74
N TRP A 46 -7.35 -0.52 9.96
CA TRP A 46 -6.29 0.47 9.71
C TRP A 46 -5.81 1.16 10.99
N ARG A 47 -6.63 1.16 12.04
CA ARG A 47 -6.27 1.68 13.37
C ARG A 47 -5.15 0.87 14.03
N ALA A 48 -4.91 -0.36 13.60
CA ALA A 48 -3.87 -1.25 14.11
C ALA A 48 -2.60 -1.23 13.22
N LEU A 49 -2.53 -0.34 12.22
CA LEU A 49 -1.31 -0.13 11.43
C LEU A 49 -0.22 0.52 12.29
N PRO A 50 1.02 0.00 12.23
CA PRO A 50 2.17 0.63 12.86
C PRO A 50 2.42 2.03 12.30
N GLU A 51 2.93 2.92 13.16
CA GLU A 51 3.18 4.33 12.85
C GLU A 51 4.11 4.56 11.65
N ARG A 52 4.97 3.58 11.32
CA ARG A 52 5.87 3.62 10.15
C ARG A 52 5.14 3.85 8.82
N TYR A 53 3.85 3.51 8.73
CA TYR A 53 3.03 3.70 7.53
C TYR A 53 2.39 5.10 7.46
N GLY A 54 2.60 5.93 8.48
CA GLY A 54 2.11 7.31 8.53
C GLY A 54 0.61 7.42 8.83
N ASN A 55 0.02 8.56 8.47
CA ASN A 55 -1.39 8.86 8.77
C ASN A 55 -2.36 8.14 7.82
N TRP A 56 -2.55 6.84 8.05
CA TRP A 56 -3.36 5.97 7.19
C TRP A 56 -4.84 6.31 7.17
N ASN A 57 -5.37 6.97 8.21
CA ASN A 57 -6.76 7.45 8.25
C ASN A 57 -7.05 8.40 7.08
N SER A 58 -6.12 9.32 6.79
CA SER A 58 -6.24 10.27 5.69
C SER A 58 -6.20 9.60 4.32
N ILE A 59 -5.44 8.51 4.19
CA ILE A 59 -5.35 7.72 2.96
C ILE A 59 -6.61 6.90 2.79
N TRP A 60 -7.05 6.19 3.83
CA TRP A 60 -8.28 5.39 3.84
C TRP A 60 -9.50 6.21 3.44
N LYS A 61 -9.68 7.40 4.01
CA LYS A 61 -10.79 8.30 3.66
C LYS A 61 -10.83 8.73 2.18
N ARG A 62 -9.74 8.60 1.42
CA ARG A 62 -9.76 8.85 -0.03
C ARG A 62 -10.42 7.71 -0.81
N PHE A 63 -10.33 6.49 -0.28
CA PHE A 63 -10.84 5.27 -0.89
C PHE A 63 -12.20 4.83 -0.32
N ASP A 64 -12.59 5.33 0.85
CA ASP A 64 -13.88 5.10 1.54
C ASP A 64 -15.05 5.90 0.92
N ARG A 65 -15.00 6.19 -0.40
CA ARG A 65 -16.04 6.95 -1.12
C ARG A 65 -17.06 6.03 -1.77
#